data_AF-A0A8H3B475-F1
#
_entry.id   AF-A0A8H3B475-F1
#
_cell.length_a   1.000
_cell.length_b   1.000
_cell.length_c   1.000
_cell.angle_alpha   90.00
_cell.angle_beta   90.00
_cell.angle_gamma   90.00
#
_symmetry.space_group_name_H-M   'P 1'
#
loop_
_entity.id
_entity.type
_entity.pdbx_description
1 polymer ?
#
loop_
_entity_poly.entity_id
_entity_poly.type
_entity_poly.pdbx_seq_one_letter_code
_entity_poly.pdbx_strand_id
1 'polypeptide(L)'
;MADLENTTDFRPRSLLDTDVYKLTMQQAVLQHFPKTNVVYKFTNRAKEMLFSRECFELIKQSISRLSELQLTTEEVEWLKTNCPYFTEDYLDYLRSYHFRPDEQVKIKLEVVSEPGADVEEGHIAMEISGLWVETILYEVPVMSILSEAYFLTVDKGWTYEGQEELAYQKAKRLIQAGVTFSEFGTRRRRSYHGQDLVLQGLTRASKDFSGQEVRGRFASTSSPHFAMKYGLSVMGTIAHEWIMAIAAIHGYENANGLAMDLWEATYPTTKSNTLHIALTDTFSTDAFNLNFKTDAARAERWRGLRQDSGDPLEFIAKARATYENMGVEYRKKVIVFSDSLDVELAVKLQQAVDEAGFIGAFGIGTFLTNDYNRTDNGQRSQPLNMVIKVALVEGVPCVKISDDIEKNTGDPEIVNQIKQKFGITT
;
A
#
# COMPACT_ATOMS: atom_id res chain seq x y z
N MET A 1 -30.22 6.86 3.09
CA MET A 1 -29.73 5.50 2.80
C MET A 1 -30.50 5.01 1.60
N ALA A 2 -30.03 5.31 0.39
CA ALA A 2 -30.58 4.75 -0.83
C ALA A 2 -29.88 3.42 -1.08
N ASP A 3 -30.65 2.41 -1.51
CA ASP A 3 -30.24 1.02 -1.76
C ASP A 3 -28.85 0.90 -2.41
N LEU A 4 -27.89 0.42 -1.64
CA LEU A 4 -26.52 0.10 -2.07
C LEU A 4 -26.39 -1.33 -2.62
N GLU A 5 -27.49 -2.08 -2.68
CA GLU A 5 -27.48 -3.50 -3.05
C GLU A 5 -27.49 -3.77 -4.56
N ASN A 6 -27.60 -2.75 -5.43
CA ASN A 6 -27.74 -3.02 -6.87
C ASN A 6 -27.30 -1.91 -7.83
N THR A 7 -26.24 -1.16 -7.51
CA THR A 7 -25.66 -0.24 -8.50
C THR A 7 -24.51 -0.92 -9.23
N THR A 8 -24.62 -1.07 -10.55
CA THR A 8 -23.50 -1.41 -11.46
C THR A 8 -22.41 -0.32 -11.51
N ASP A 9 -22.51 0.71 -10.65
CA ASP A 9 -21.54 1.79 -10.47
C ASP A 9 -20.62 1.50 -9.25
N PHE A 10 -19.64 0.61 -9.44
CA PHE A 10 -18.56 0.40 -8.47
C PHE A 10 -17.28 1.07 -8.97
N ARG A 11 -17.03 2.26 -8.43
CA ARG A 11 -15.82 3.04 -8.69
C ARG A 11 -15.39 3.70 -7.39
N PRO A 12 -14.11 4.12 -7.28
CA PRO A 12 -13.68 4.94 -6.16
C PRO A 12 -14.62 6.12 -5.98
N ARG A 13 -15.01 6.42 -4.74
CA ARG A 13 -16.00 7.47 -4.45
C ARG A 13 -15.44 8.88 -4.56
N SER A 14 -14.12 9.00 -4.58
CA SER A 14 -13.37 10.24 -4.53
C SER A 14 -11.96 10.01 -5.06
N LEU A 15 -11.27 11.07 -5.48
CA LEU A 15 -9.82 11.05 -5.69
C LEU A 15 -9.04 10.64 -4.42
N LEU A 16 -9.63 10.89 -3.24
CA LEU A 16 -9.12 10.50 -1.93
C LEU A 16 -9.42 9.04 -1.54
N ASP A 17 -10.20 8.30 -2.33
CA ASP A 17 -10.41 6.85 -2.15
C ASP A 17 -9.21 6.08 -2.73
N THR A 18 -8.06 6.36 -2.13
CA THR A 18 -6.72 5.85 -2.44
C THR A 18 -5.95 5.68 -1.13
N ASP A 19 -4.71 5.23 -1.15
CA ASP A 19 -3.85 5.22 0.04
C ASP A 19 -2.99 6.51 0.08
N VAL A 20 -2.86 7.16 1.24
CA VAL A 20 -2.21 8.47 1.38
C VAL A 20 -0.77 8.51 0.89
N TYR A 21 -0.07 7.36 0.88
CA TYR A 21 1.29 7.31 0.37
C TYR A 21 1.35 7.67 -1.13
N LYS A 22 0.29 7.40 -1.90
CA LYS A 22 0.16 7.82 -3.31
C LYS A 22 0.23 9.34 -3.45
N LEU A 23 -0.49 10.06 -2.58
CA LEU A 23 -0.49 11.52 -2.57
C LEU A 23 0.87 12.06 -2.10
N THR A 24 1.44 11.49 -1.04
CA THR A 24 2.77 11.94 -0.56
C THR A 24 3.88 11.69 -1.57
N MET A 25 3.84 10.57 -2.29
CA MET A 25 4.79 10.35 -3.37
C MET A 25 4.51 11.25 -4.56
N GLN A 26 3.25 11.52 -4.91
CA GLN A 26 2.94 12.44 -6.01
C GLN A 26 3.49 13.85 -5.76
N GLN A 27 3.40 14.38 -4.54
CA GLN A 27 4.04 15.66 -4.21
C GLN A 27 5.56 15.60 -4.38
N ALA A 28 6.21 14.54 -3.89
CA ALA A 28 7.66 14.37 -4.04
C ALA A 28 8.08 14.24 -5.52
N VAL A 29 7.29 13.52 -6.31
CA VAL A 29 7.49 13.39 -7.76
C VAL A 29 7.25 14.72 -8.48
N LEU A 30 6.22 15.50 -8.09
CA LEU A 30 5.97 16.83 -8.64
C LEU A 30 7.16 17.76 -8.39
N GLN A 31 7.75 17.69 -7.20
CA GLN A 31 8.90 18.52 -6.81
C GLN A 31 10.19 18.13 -7.53
N HIS A 32 10.47 16.83 -7.68
CA HIS A 32 11.79 16.35 -8.12
C HIS A 32 11.83 15.78 -9.55
N PHE A 33 10.72 15.18 -10.01
CA PHE A 33 10.64 14.40 -11.24
C PHE A 33 9.38 14.71 -12.08
N PRO A 34 8.99 15.99 -12.29
CA PRO A 34 7.70 16.34 -12.91
C PRO A 34 7.59 15.92 -14.38
N LYS A 35 8.71 15.62 -15.04
CA LYS A 35 8.78 15.27 -16.47
C LYS A 35 9.19 13.81 -16.72
N THR A 36 9.33 13.02 -15.67
CA THR A 36 9.81 11.64 -15.78
C THR A 36 8.70 10.73 -16.30
N ASN A 37 8.96 9.95 -17.34
CA ASN A 37 8.04 8.96 -17.88
C ASN A 37 8.21 7.61 -17.20
N VAL A 38 7.09 6.94 -16.93
CA VAL A 38 7.07 5.62 -16.30
C VAL A 38 6.08 4.69 -17.00
N VAL A 39 6.29 3.40 -16.79
CA VAL A 39 5.33 2.35 -17.15
C VAL A 39 5.09 1.47 -15.93
N TYR A 40 3.85 1.36 -15.50
CA TYR A 40 3.40 0.37 -14.52
C TYR A 40 2.81 -0.84 -15.22
N LYS A 41 2.98 -2.02 -14.63
CA LYS A 41 2.37 -3.27 -15.10
C LYS A 41 1.55 -3.94 -14.02
N PHE A 42 0.37 -4.42 -14.40
CA PHE A 42 -0.44 -5.30 -13.59
C PHE A 42 0.09 -6.74 -13.63
N THR A 43 -0.04 -7.45 -12.52
CA THR A 43 0.22 -8.89 -12.46
C THR A 43 -0.76 -9.55 -11.50
N ASN A 44 -1.53 -10.51 -12.00
CA ASN A 44 -2.21 -11.49 -11.17
C ASN A 44 -1.26 -12.66 -10.88
N ARG A 45 -0.94 -12.89 -9.61
CA ARG A 45 -0.03 -13.96 -9.17
C ARG A 45 -0.76 -15.29 -8.98
N ALA A 46 -2.09 -15.27 -8.81
CA ALA A 46 -2.94 -16.45 -8.74
C ALA A 46 -3.46 -16.77 -10.15
N LYS A 47 -2.67 -17.55 -10.92
CA LYS A 47 -2.93 -17.82 -12.35
C LYS A 47 -4.25 -18.56 -12.57
N GLU A 48 -4.70 -19.32 -11.58
CA GLU A 48 -5.96 -20.05 -11.58
C GLU A 48 -7.19 -19.15 -11.43
N MET A 49 -7.03 -17.92 -10.90
CA MET A 49 -8.14 -16.98 -10.75
C MET A 49 -8.31 -16.18 -12.05
N LEU A 50 -9.11 -16.72 -12.97
CA LEU A 50 -9.40 -16.12 -14.28
C LEU A 50 -10.52 -15.08 -14.23
N PHE A 51 -10.48 -14.11 -15.15
CA PHE A 51 -11.48 -13.07 -15.28
C PHE A 51 -12.42 -13.40 -16.44
N SER A 52 -13.74 -13.36 -16.19
CA SER A 52 -14.74 -13.50 -17.25
C SER A 52 -14.76 -12.26 -18.16
N ARG A 53 -15.30 -12.41 -19.38
CA ARG A 53 -15.56 -11.28 -20.30
C ARG A 53 -16.41 -10.19 -19.65
N GLU A 54 -17.46 -10.58 -18.93
CA GLU A 54 -18.31 -9.65 -18.17
C GLU A 54 -17.48 -8.85 -17.15
N CYS A 55 -16.67 -9.53 -16.35
CA CYS A 55 -15.78 -8.90 -15.39
C CYS A 55 -14.84 -7.89 -16.06
N PHE A 56 -14.22 -8.29 -17.16
CA PHE A 56 -13.30 -7.45 -17.92
C PHE A 56 -13.95 -6.17 -18.47
N GLU A 57 -15.16 -6.26 -19.05
CA GLU A 57 -15.85 -5.07 -19.57
C GLU A 57 -16.25 -4.11 -18.44
N LEU A 58 -16.67 -4.63 -17.27
CA LEU A 58 -16.94 -3.80 -16.10
C LEU A 58 -15.68 -3.11 -15.57
N ILE A 59 -14.54 -3.80 -15.54
CA ILE A 59 -13.24 -3.22 -15.15
C ILE A 59 -12.89 -2.07 -16.11
N LYS A 60 -12.99 -2.31 -17.42
CA LYS A 60 -12.67 -1.32 -18.44
C LYS A 60 -13.57 -0.08 -18.31
N GLN A 61 -14.88 -0.27 -18.12
CA GLN A 61 -15.82 0.83 -17.90
C GLN A 61 -15.51 1.60 -16.60
N SER A 62 -15.15 0.90 -15.53
CA SER A 62 -14.86 1.53 -14.24
C SER A 62 -13.56 2.34 -14.29
N ILE A 63 -12.54 1.84 -15.00
CA ILE A 63 -11.27 2.56 -15.22
C ILE A 63 -11.48 3.80 -16.07
N SER A 64 -12.26 3.75 -17.17
CA SER A 64 -12.48 4.94 -18.01
C SER A 64 -13.16 6.07 -17.23
N ARG A 65 -14.03 5.72 -16.31
CA ARG A 65 -14.75 6.67 -15.43
C ARG A 65 -13.91 7.24 -14.30
N LEU A 66 -12.64 6.83 -14.14
CA LEU A 66 -11.70 7.55 -13.26
C LEU A 66 -11.50 9.00 -13.74
N SER A 67 -11.66 9.27 -15.03
CA SER A 67 -11.62 10.63 -15.60
C SER A 67 -12.68 11.59 -15.03
N GLU A 68 -13.75 11.06 -14.43
CA GLU A 68 -14.82 11.85 -13.80
C GLU A 68 -14.47 12.28 -12.37
N LEU A 69 -13.40 11.75 -11.77
CA LEU A 69 -13.00 12.10 -10.41
C LEU A 69 -12.27 13.44 -10.38
N GLN A 70 -12.71 14.32 -9.49
CA GLN A 70 -12.08 15.59 -9.21
C GLN A 70 -12.05 15.82 -7.70
N LEU A 71 -10.97 16.41 -7.20
CA LEU A 71 -10.87 16.78 -5.80
C LEU A 71 -11.84 17.92 -5.49
N THR A 72 -12.69 17.73 -4.49
CA THR A 72 -13.68 18.73 -4.06
C THR A 72 -13.06 19.77 -3.15
N THR A 73 -13.71 20.94 -3.01
CA THR A 73 -13.27 21.98 -2.07
C THR A 73 -13.19 21.47 -0.63
N GLU A 74 -14.17 20.67 -0.20
CA GLU A 74 -14.20 20.11 1.16
C GLU A 74 -13.01 19.18 1.41
N GLU A 75 -12.68 18.33 0.45
CA GLU A 75 -11.54 17.42 0.52
C GLU A 75 -10.21 18.16 0.56
N VAL A 76 -10.08 19.27 -0.17
CA VAL A 76 -8.86 20.08 -0.11
C VAL A 76 -8.69 20.70 1.29
N GLU A 77 -9.73 21.31 1.84
CA GLU A 77 -9.65 21.90 3.17
C GLU A 77 -9.41 20.84 4.26
N TRP A 78 -9.95 19.64 4.07
CA TRP A 78 -9.64 18.49 4.92
C TRP A 78 -8.16 18.10 4.84
N LEU A 79 -7.59 18.00 3.63
CA LEU A 79 -6.16 17.71 3.44
C LEU A 79 -5.28 18.79 4.05
N LYS A 80 -5.60 20.07 3.86
CA LYS A 80 -4.86 21.19 4.49
C LYS A 80 -4.79 21.07 6.00
N THR A 81 -5.91 20.70 6.61
CA THR A 81 -6.03 20.62 8.07
C THR A 81 -5.38 19.36 8.65
N ASN A 82 -5.62 18.21 8.03
CA ASN A 82 -5.28 16.91 8.59
C ASN A 82 -3.96 16.33 8.05
N CYS A 83 -3.46 16.88 6.94
CA CYS A 83 -2.22 16.47 6.28
C CYS A 83 -1.31 17.70 6.05
N PRO A 84 -0.82 18.37 7.11
CA PRO A 84 -0.11 19.65 7.02
C PRO A 84 1.27 19.57 6.32
N TYR A 85 1.66 18.38 5.88
CA TYR A 85 2.83 18.13 5.05
C TYR A 85 2.58 18.35 3.55
N PHE A 86 1.32 18.51 3.12
CA PHE A 86 1.00 18.94 1.76
C PHE A 86 1.17 20.45 1.61
N THR A 87 1.87 20.88 0.57
CA THR A 87 2.08 22.30 0.27
C THR A 87 0.87 22.88 -0.47
N GLU A 88 0.67 24.20 -0.40
CA GLU A 88 -0.41 24.84 -1.18
C GLU A 88 -0.23 24.58 -2.69
N ASP A 89 1.01 24.67 -3.20
CA ASP A 89 1.32 24.38 -4.61
C ASP A 89 0.90 22.96 -5.03
N TYR A 90 1.11 21.96 -4.16
CA TYR A 90 0.69 20.59 -4.45
C TYR A 90 -0.84 20.45 -4.38
N LEU A 91 -1.50 21.10 -3.43
CA LEU A 91 -2.95 21.07 -3.33
C LEU A 91 -3.61 21.78 -4.53
N ASP A 92 -3.02 22.85 -5.03
CA ASP A 92 -3.43 23.51 -6.27
C ASP A 92 -3.24 22.61 -7.49
N TYR A 93 -2.11 21.91 -7.56
CA TYR A 93 -1.91 20.88 -8.58
C TYR A 93 -2.99 19.79 -8.48
N LEU A 94 -3.24 19.24 -7.29
CA LEU A 94 -4.19 18.14 -7.07
C LEU A 94 -5.64 18.56 -7.35
N ARG A 95 -6.02 19.82 -7.11
CA ARG A 95 -7.33 20.39 -7.52
C ARG A 95 -7.53 20.38 -9.05
N SER A 96 -6.45 20.59 -9.79
CA SER A 96 -6.46 20.61 -11.27
C SER A 96 -6.24 19.22 -11.89
N TYR A 97 -5.81 18.25 -11.09
CA TYR A 97 -5.50 16.90 -11.53
C TYR A 97 -6.75 16.18 -12.04
N HIS A 98 -6.62 15.50 -13.17
CA HIS A 98 -7.62 14.58 -13.70
C HIS A 98 -6.92 13.34 -14.26
N PHE A 99 -7.50 12.18 -14.01
CA PHE A 99 -7.08 10.95 -14.68
C PHE A 99 -7.39 11.04 -16.18
N ARG A 100 -6.48 10.54 -17.03
CA ARG A 100 -6.67 10.41 -18.49
C ARG A 100 -6.54 8.95 -18.93
N PRO A 101 -7.46 8.06 -18.48
CA PRO A 101 -7.33 6.62 -18.66
C PRO A 101 -7.28 6.21 -20.13
N ASP A 102 -7.99 6.90 -21.02
CA ASP A 102 -7.98 6.63 -22.46
C ASP A 102 -6.59 6.83 -23.10
N GLU A 103 -5.78 7.73 -22.55
CA GLU A 103 -4.40 7.99 -22.99
C GLU A 103 -3.40 7.09 -22.27
N GLN A 104 -3.64 6.84 -20.98
CA GLN A 104 -2.62 6.32 -20.06
C GLN A 104 -2.76 4.82 -19.79
N VAL A 105 -3.93 4.21 -19.99
CA VAL A 105 -4.18 2.80 -19.63
C VAL A 105 -4.42 1.96 -20.88
N LYS A 106 -3.59 0.94 -21.08
CA LYS A 106 -3.80 -0.11 -22.09
C LYS A 106 -4.20 -1.39 -21.36
N ILE A 107 -5.38 -1.91 -21.65
CA ILE A 107 -5.92 -3.13 -21.02
C ILE A 107 -6.47 -4.08 -22.09
N LYS A 108 -6.21 -5.39 -21.93
CA LYS A 108 -6.78 -6.46 -22.77
C LYS A 108 -7.09 -7.72 -21.96
N LEU A 109 -8.06 -8.49 -22.42
CA LEU A 109 -8.34 -9.85 -21.94
C LEU A 109 -7.62 -10.84 -22.86
N GLU A 110 -6.67 -11.59 -22.31
CA GLU A 110 -6.01 -12.73 -22.95
C GLU A 110 -6.84 -13.98 -22.65
N VAL A 111 -7.79 -14.28 -23.55
CA VAL A 111 -8.73 -15.40 -23.41
C VAL A 111 -7.97 -16.73 -23.43
N VAL A 112 -8.26 -17.60 -22.47
CA VAL A 112 -7.69 -18.96 -22.36
C VAL A 112 -8.74 -20.06 -22.38
N SER A 113 -10.03 -19.72 -22.22
CA SER A 113 -11.15 -20.64 -22.38
C SER A 113 -11.26 -21.17 -23.83
N GLU A 114 -11.80 -22.38 -23.99
CA GLU A 114 -12.01 -22.98 -25.30
C GLU A 114 -13.05 -22.20 -26.15
N PRO A 115 -12.90 -22.15 -27.49
CA PRO A 115 -13.90 -21.54 -28.36
C PRO A 115 -15.27 -22.20 -28.17
N GLY A 116 -16.29 -21.40 -27.82
CA GLY A 116 -17.66 -21.87 -27.58
C GLY A 116 -17.95 -22.30 -26.14
N ALA A 117 -17.04 -22.08 -25.19
CA ALA A 117 -17.33 -22.25 -23.76
C ALA A 117 -18.49 -21.36 -23.30
N ASP A 118 -19.27 -21.83 -22.32
CA ASP A 118 -20.40 -21.08 -21.73
C ASP A 118 -19.96 -19.75 -21.11
N VAL A 119 -18.72 -19.69 -20.60
CA VAL A 119 -18.09 -18.49 -20.06
C VAL A 119 -16.76 -18.28 -20.76
N GLU A 120 -16.62 -17.13 -21.43
CA GLU A 120 -15.34 -16.69 -21.98
C GLU A 120 -14.51 -16.06 -20.86
N GLU A 121 -13.33 -16.61 -20.58
CA GLU A 121 -12.47 -16.17 -19.48
C GLU A 121 -10.98 -16.19 -19.83
N GLY A 122 -10.21 -15.39 -19.12
CA GLY A 122 -8.82 -15.13 -19.46
C GLY A 122 -8.02 -14.39 -18.39
N HIS A 123 -6.78 -14.07 -18.75
CA HIS A 123 -5.92 -13.22 -17.95
C HIS A 123 -6.06 -11.76 -18.39
N ILE A 124 -6.02 -10.82 -17.43
CA ILE A 124 -5.93 -9.40 -17.74
C ILE A 124 -4.46 -9.04 -17.92
N ALA A 125 -4.13 -8.46 -19.08
CA ALA A 125 -2.87 -7.77 -19.30
C ALA A 125 -3.14 -6.26 -19.31
N MET A 126 -2.43 -5.53 -18.46
CA MET A 126 -2.61 -4.09 -18.29
C MET A 126 -1.28 -3.37 -18.11
N GLU A 127 -1.11 -2.27 -18.83
CA GLU A 127 -0.02 -1.32 -18.68
C GLU A 127 -0.58 0.08 -18.48
N ILE A 128 0.04 0.85 -17.57
CA ILE A 128 -0.28 2.25 -17.31
C ILE A 128 0.97 3.07 -17.59
N SER A 129 0.92 4.02 -18.52
CA SER A 129 2.10 4.74 -18.98
C SER A 129 1.85 6.24 -19.15
N GLY A 130 2.87 7.05 -18.84
CA GLY A 130 2.81 8.50 -18.96
C GLY A 130 3.81 9.16 -18.01
N LEU A 131 3.61 10.46 -17.72
CA LEU A 131 4.39 11.14 -16.69
C LEU A 131 4.13 10.50 -15.33
N TRP A 132 5.19 10.34 -14.53
CA TRP A 132 5.12 9.72 -13.21
C TRP A 132 4.14 10.46 -12.31
N VAL A 133 4.23 11.79 -12.29
CA VAL A 133 3.33 12.65 -11.50
C VAL A 133 1.86 12.45 -11.87
N GLU A 134 1.59 12.10 -13.13
CA GLU A 134 0.23 11.91 -13.64
C GLU A 134 -0.31 10.49 -13.45
N THR A 135 0.58 9.51 -13.42
CA THR A 135 0.22 8.08 -13.42
C THR A 135 0.36 7.39 -12.06
N ILE A 136 1.07 8.01 -11.11
CA ILE A 136 1.32 7.45 -9.77
C ILE A 136 0.05 7.13 -8.98
N LEU A 137 -1.05 7.87 -9.22
CA LEU A 137 -2.30 7.69 -8.48
C LEU A 137 -3.14 6.49 -8.96
N TYR A 138 -2.84 5.84 -10.09
CA TYR A 138 -3.68 4.77 -10.63
C TYR A 138 -3.63 3.46 -9.82
N GLU A 139 -2.51 3.13 -9.16
CA GLU A 139 -2.32 1.80 -8.53
C GLU A 139 -3.52 1.41 -7.65
N VAL A 140 -3.87 2.26 -6.68
CA VAL A 140 -4.85 1.90 -5.65
C VAL A 140 -6.28 1.85 -6.20
N PRO A 141 -6.77 2.88 -6.93
CA PRO A 141 -8.05 2.84 -7.61
C PRO A 141 -8.21 1.62 -8.51
N VAL A 142 -7.25 1.37 -9.39
CA VAL A 142 -7.33 0.27 -10.37
C VAL A 142 -7.32 -1.09 -9.68
N MET A 143 -6.47 -1.30 -8.67
CA MET A 143 -6.47 -2.54 -7.90
C MET A 143 -7.79 -2.76 -7.14
N SER A 144 -8.37 -1.69 -6.56
CA SER A 144 -9.67 -1.82 -5.88
C SER A 144 -10.80 -2.18 -6.86
N ILE A 145 -10.80 -1.59 -8.08
CA ILE A 145 -11.74 -1.91 -9.17
C ILE A 145 -11.59 -3.38 -9.59
N LEU A 146 -10.36 -3.85 -9.82
CA LEU A 146 -10.09 -5.23 -10.21
C LEU A 146 -10.61 -6.22 -9.16
N SER A 147 -10.43 -5.91 -7.88
CA SER A 147 -10.90 -6.73 -6.76
C SER A 147 -12.43 -6.80 -6.74
N GLU A 148 -13.06 -5.63 -6.73
CA GLU A 148 -14.51 -5.52 -6.59
C GLU A 148 -15.25 -6.10 -7.79
N ALA A 149 -14.77 -5.85 -9.01
CA ALA A 149 -15.31 -6.45 -10.24
C ALA A 149 -15.30 -7.98 -10.18
N TYR A 150 -14.18 -8.56 -9.72
CA TYR A 150 -14.01 -10.01 -9.64
C TYR A 150 -15.03 -10.63 -8.69
N PHE A 151 -15.20 -10.05 -7.50
CA PHE A 151 -16.13 -10.58 -6.50
C PHE A 151 -17.61 -10.24 -6.79
N LEU A 152 -17.89 -9.28 -7.67
CA LEU A 152 -19.24 -9.00 -8.16
C LEU A 152 -19.68 -9.93 -9.30
N THR A 153 -18.74 -10.43 -10.11
CA THR A 153 -19.09 -11.15 -11.36
C THR A 153 -18.61 -12.59 -11.41
N VAL A 154 -17.41 -12.88 -10.87
CA VAL A 154 -16.76 -14.19 -10.94
C VAL A 154 -17.06 -15.01 -9.67
N ASP A 155 -16.45 -14.67 -8.53
CA ASP A 155 -16.75 -15.34 -7.27
C ASP A 155 -17.84 -14.59 -6.52
N LYS A 156 -19.09 -15.02 -6.70
CA LYS A 156 -20.30 -14.43 -6.09
C LYS A 156 -20.77 -15.16 -4.83
N GLY A 157 -20.11 -16.24 -4.44
CA GLY A 157 -20.56 -17.14 -3.37
C GLY A 157 -20.19 -16.63 -1.98
N TRP A 158 -20.39 -15.36 -1.66
CA TRP A 158 -20.01 -14.73 -0.37
C TRP A 158 -21.06 -13.72 0.08
N THR A 159 -21.00 -13.27 1.34
CA THR A 159 -21.96 -12.31 1.93
C THR A 159 -21.29 -11.29 2.85
N TYR A 160 -21.87 -10.11 2.98
CA TYR A 160 -21.47 -9.09 3.96
C TYR A 160 -21.92 -9.41 5.40
N GLU A 161 -22.78 -10.41 5.58
CA GLU A 161 -23.31 -10.79 6.89
C GLU A 161 -22.16 -11.03 7.90
N GLY A 162 -22.25 -10.36 9.06
CA GLY A 162 -21.27 -10.47 10.13
C GLY A 162 -19.92 -9.80 9.90
N GLN A 163 -19.68 -9.11 8.77
CA GLN A 163 -18.37 -8.50 8.48
C GLN A 163 -17.99 -7.38 9.47
N GLU A 164 -18.93 -6.53 9.87
CA GLU A 164 -18.66 -5.51 10.91
C GLU A 164 -18.27 -6.16 12.25
N GLU A 165 -19.00 -7.20 12.65
CA GLU A 165 -18.73 -7.93 13.90
C GLU A 165 -17.38 -8.65 13.85
N LEU A 166 -17.04 -9.26 12.72
CA LEU A 166 -15.75 -9.90 12.51
C LEU A 166 -14.61 -8.89 12.66
N ALA A 167 -14.74 -7.71 12.05
CA ALA A 167 -13.76 -6.62 12.18
C ALA A 167 -13.64 -6.13 13.62
N TYR A 168 -14.77 -5.97 14.31
CA TYR A 168 -14.80 -5.62 15.74
C TYR A 168 -14.06 -6.64 16.60
N GLN A 169 -14.30 -7.94 16.42
CA GLN A 169 -13.63 -8.99 17.20
C GLN A 169 -12.12 -9.02 16.93
N LYS A 170 -11.68 -8.83 15.68
CA LYS A 170 -10.25 -8.69 15.34
C LYS A 170 -9.63 -7.50 16.07
N ALA A 171 -10.28 -6.32 15.99
CA ALA A 171 -9.81 -5.12 16.66
C ALA A 171 -9.72 -5.29 18.18
N LYS A 172 -10.75 -5.86 18.80
CA LYS A 172 -10.79 -6.16 20.23
C LYS A 172 -9.58 -7.00 20.66
N ARG A 173 -9.30 -8.09 19.95
CA ARG A 173 -8.15 -8.96 20.26
C ARG A 173 -6.81 -8.22 20.14
N LEU A 174 -6.64 -7.44 19.08
CA LEU A 174 -5.43 -6.63 18.87
C LEU A 174 -5.24 -5.58 19.99
N ILE A 175 -6.30 -4.84 20.32
CA ILE A 175 -6.28 -3.82 21.37
C ILE A 175 -5.92 -4.43 22.72
N GLN A 176 -6.60 -5.51 23.12
CA GLN A 176 -6.35 -6.20 24.39
C GLN A 176 -4.93 -6.76 24.50
N ALA A 177 -4.33 -7.16 23.38
CA ALA A 177 -2.95 -7.64 23.31
C ALA A 177 -1.91 -6.51 23.26
N GLY A 178 -2.31 -5.24 23.39
CA GLY A 178 -1.39 -4.10 23.40
C GLY A 178 -0.97 -3.60 22.01
N VAL A 179 -1.57 -4.12 20.94
CA VAL A 179 -1.19 -3.82 19.55
C VAL A 179 -1.73 -2.46 19.11
N THR A 180 -0.85 -1.59 18.61
CA THR A 180 -1.25 -0.35 17.90
C THR A 180 -1.27 -0.61 16.40
N PHE A 181 -2.44 -0.58 15.77
CA PHE A 181 -2.59 -0.96 14.36
C PHE A 181 -3.39 0.05 13.52
N SER A 182 -3.20 -0.04 12.21
CA SER A 182 -3.85 0.77 11.18
C SER A 182 -4.43 -0.13 10.08
N GLU A 183 -5.51 0.33 9.44
CA GLU A 183 -6.18 -0.36 8.33
C GLU A 183 -5.53 0.03 6.99
N PHE A 184 -4.90 -0.91 6.29
CA PHE A 184 -4.11 -0.73 5.05
C PHE A 184 -4.65 -1.52 3.84
N GLY A 185 -5.96 -1.77 3.82
CA GLY A 185 -6.60 -2.78 3.00
C GLY A 185 -7.22 -2.27 1.70
N THR A 186 -7.15 -0.96 1.39
CA THR A 186 -7.81 -0.33 0.24
C THR A 186 -7.57 -1.07 -1.08
N ARG A 187 -6.30 -1.35 -1.42
CA ARG A 187 -5.89 -1.95 -2.71
C ARG A 187 -6.55 -3.29 -3.04
N ARG A 188 -6.85 -4.11 -2.02
CA ARG A 188 -7.37 -5.48 -2.19
C ARG A 188 -8.67 -5.69 -1.44
N ARG A 189 -9.39 -4.62 -1.09
CA ARG A 189 -10.70 -4.74 -0.44
C ARG A 189 -11.64 -5.60 -1.29
N ARG A 190 -12.50 -6.40 -0.66
CA ARG A 190 -13.53 -7.16 -1.40
C ARG A 190 -14.43 -6.22 -2.19
N SER A 191 -14.81 -5.11 -1.57
CA SER A 191 -15.56 -4.00 -2.17
C SER A 191 -15.39 -2.73 -1.33
N TYR A 192 -15.79 -1.58 -1.87
CA TYR A 192 -15.90 -0.34 -1.09
C TYR A 192 -16.78 -0.53 0.15
N HIS A 193 -17.95 -1.15 -0.02
CA HIS A 193 -18.87 -1.39 1.10
C HIS A 193 -18.27 -2.32 2.17
N GLY A 194 -17.51 -3.33 1.75
CA GLY A 194 -16.80 -4.22 2.66
C GLY A 194 -15.76 -3.49 3.53
N GLN A 195 -14.95 -2.60 2.93
CA GLN A 195 -14.02 -1.76 3.70
C GLN A 195 -14.76 -0.81 4.66
N ASP A 196 -15.93 -0.30 4.25
CA ASP A 196 -16.79 0.53 5.09
C ASP A 196 -17.26 -0.21 6.34
N LEU A 197 -17.81 -1.42 6.19
CA LEU A 197 -18.24 -2.27 7.31
C LEU A 197 -17.08 -2.61 8.26
N VAL A 198 -15.90 -2.87 7.69
CA VAL A 198 -14.69 -3.11 8.48
C VAL A 198 -14.38 -1.90 9.35
N LEU A 199 -14.32 -0.69 8.76
CA LEU A 199 -14.02 0.53 9.51
C LEU A 199 -15.07 0.86 10.57
N GLN A 200 -16.35 0.53 10.34
CA GLN A 200 -17.39 0.61 11.38
C GLN A 200 -17.03 -0.27 12.58
N GLY A 201 -16.69 -1.55 12.34
CA GLY A 201 -16.30 -2.49 13.39
C GLY A 201 -15.03 -2.06 14.15
N LEU A 202 -13.99 -1.62 13.41
CA LEU A 202 -12.74 -1.13 14.02
C LEU A 202 -12.97 0.13 14.88
N THR A 203 -13.76 1.08 14.38
CA THR A 203 -14.09 2.32 15.09
C THR A 203 -14.95 2.07 16.32
N ARG A 204 -15.91 1.13 16.21
CA ARG A 204 -16.73 0.69 17.35
C ARG A 204 -15.86 0.10 18.46
N ALA A 205 -14.94 -0.81 18.12
CA ALA A 205 -13.99 -1.35 19.08
C ALA A 205 -13.13 -0.25 19.72
N SER A 206 -12.61 0.69 18.92
CA SER A 206 -11.83 1.83 19.44
C SER A 206 -12.61 2.66 20.48
N LYS A 207 -13.90 2.89 20.26
CA LYS A 207 -14.78 3.60 21.21
C LYS A 207 -15.00 2.81 22.50
N ASP A 208 -15.27 1.51 22.40
CA ASP A 208 -15.52 0.64 23.57
C ASP A 208 -14.29 0.56 24.51
N PHE A 209 -13.09 0.62 23.94
CA PHE A 209 -11.84 0.62 24.68
C PHE A 209 -11.34 2.03 25.03
N SER A 210 -12.02 3.09 24.60
CA SER A 210 -11.63 4.46 24.93
C SER A 210 -11.76 4.72 26.44
N GLY A 211 -10.73 5.31 27.04
CA GLY A 211 -10.69 5.59 28.49
C GLY A 211 -10.32 4.39 29.37
N GLN A 212 -10.09 3.20 28.79
CA GLN A 212 -9.53 2.06 29.53
C GLN A 212 -7.99 2.15 29.55
N GLU A 213 -7.36 1.62 30.59
CA GLU A 213 -5.89 1.50 30.68
C GLU A 213 -5.36 0.35 29.82
N VAL A 214 -5.57 0.42 28.51
CA VAL A 214 -5.08 -0.55 27.53
C VAL A 214 -4.10 0.14 26.58
N ARG A 215 -2.93 -0.46 26.39
CA ARG A 215 -1.86 0.08 25.52
C ARG A 215 -2.24 0.05 24.03
N GLY A 216 -2.95 -1.00 23.61
CA GLY A 216 -3.30 -1.22 22.21
C GLY A 216 -4.40 -0.28 21.75
N ARG A 217 -4.45 0.00 20.44
CA ARG A 217 -5.45 0.89 19.84
C ARG A 217 -5.54 0.71 18.33
N PHE A 218 -6.73 0.96 17.79
CA PHE A 218 -6.90 1.27 16.37
C PHE A 218 -6.51 2.74 16.14
N ALA A 219 -5.43 2.97 15.39
CA ALA A 219 -4.79 4.28 15.29
C ALA A 219 -5.23 5.10 14.07
N SER A 220 -5.37 4.47 12.90
CA SER A 220 -5.59 5.17 11.63
C SER A 220 -6.00 4.24 10.49
N THR A 221 -6.35 4.80 9.34
CA THR A 221 -6.44 4.10 8.05
C THR A 221 -5.43 4.70 7.06
N SER A 222 -5.01 3.94 6.04
CA SER A 222 -4.24 4.49 4.93
C SER A 222 -5.09 5.35 3.99
N SER A 223 -6.42 5.22 4.01
CA SER A 223 -7.31 5.91 3.08
C SER A 223 -7.71 7.30 3.57
N PRO A 224 -7.33 8.40 2.88
CA PRO A 224 -7.77 9.75 3.25
C PRO A 224 -9.29 9.91 3.19
N HIS A 225 -9.97 9.30 2.21
CA HIS A 225 -11.43 9.30 2.10
C HIS A 225 -12.10 8.69 3.34
N PHE A 226 -11.66 7.51 3.75
CA PHE A 226 -12.22 6.88 4.95
C PHE A 226 -11.78 7.56 6.25
N ALA A 227 -10.57 8.12 6.29
CA ALA A 227 -10.11 8.93 7.40
C ALA A 227 -11.02 10.15 7.60
N MET A 228 -11.37 10.84 6.51
CA MET A 228 -12.33 11.94 6.52
C MET A 228 -13.72 11.48 6.95
N LYS A 229 -14.25 10.40 6.37
CA LYS A 229 -15.59 9.87 6.69
C LYS A 229 -15.76 9.49 8.17
N TYR A 230 -14.74 8.90 8.78
CA TYR A 230 -14.80 8.39 10.15
C TYR A 230 -14.15 9.31 11.20
N GLY A 231 -13.58 10.44 10.80
CA GLY A 231 -12.83 11.34 11.69
C GLY A 231 -11.56 10.68 12.26
N LEU A 232 -10.90 9.82 11.47
CA LEU A 232 -9.68 9.10 11.86
C LEU A 232 -8.45 9.88 11.40
N SER A 233 -7.31 9.59 12.04
CA SER A 233 -6.01 9.97 11.47
C SER A 233 -5.71 9.14 10.21
N VAL A 234 -4.94 9.71 9.30
CA VAL A 234 -4.42 9.03 8.12
C VAL A 234 -2.94 8.70 8.29
N MET A 235 -2.51 7.52 7.84
CA MET A 235 -1.12 7.09 7.94
C MET A 235 -0.63 6.46 6.64
N GLY A 236 0.56 6.86 6.21
CA GLY A 236 1.28 6.24 5.11
C GLY A 236 2.78 6.32 5.33
N THR A 237 3.50 5.48 4.60
CA THR A 237 4.97 5.53 4.53
C THR A 237 5.37 5.68 3.08
N ILE A 238 6.65 5.99 2.84
CA ILE A 238 7.25 5.82 1.53
C ILE A 238 7.02 4.39 1.00
N ALA A 239 6.90 4.22 -0.32
CA ALA A 239 6.74 2.92 -0.98
C ALA A 239 7.92 2.61 -1.92
N HIS A 240 8.07 1.34 -2.28
CA HIS A 240 9.19 0.86 -3.09
C HIS A 240 9.36 1.58 -4.41
N GLU A 241 8.27 2.01 -5.07
CA GLU A 241 8.37 2.67 -6.38
C GLU A 241 9.27 3.90 -6.35
N TRP A 242 9.29 4.64 -5.24
CA TRP A 242 10.15 5.82 -5.09
C TRP A 242 11.62 5.45 -5.19
N ILE A 243 12.04 4.43 -4.42
CA ILE A 243 13.42 3.95 -4.37
C ILE A 243 13.80 3.25 -5.68
N MET A 244 12.88 2.45 -6.24
CA MET A 244 13.05 1.77 -7.53
C MET A 244 13.26 2.76 -8.67
N ALA A 245 12.44 3.80 -8.76
CA ALA A 245 12.55 4.80 -9.81
C ALA A 245 13.81 5.65 -9.68
N ILE A 246 14.16 6.08 -8.46
CA ILE A 246 15.42 6.80 -8.23
C ILE A 246 16.63 5.95 -8.63
N ALA A 247 16.61 4.65 -8.33
CA ALA A 247 17.67 3.75 -8.77
C ALA A 247 17.73 3.60 -10.29
N ALA A 248 16.58 3.55 -10.96
CA ALA A 248 16.53 3.50 -12.43
C ALA A 248 17.07 4.79 -13.08
N ILE A 249 16.83 5.96 -12.48
CA ILE A 249 17.29 7.26 -12.99
C ILE A 249 18.77 7.52 -12.67
N HIS A 250 19.21 7.21 -11.45
CA HIS A 250 20.51 7.65 -10.91
C HIS A 250 21.49 6.49 -10.64
N GLY A 251 21.09 5.25 -10.84
CA GLY A 251 21.87 4.05 -10.53
C GLY A 251 21.64 3.54 -9.11
N TYR A 252 21.93 2.25 -8.89
CA TYR A 252 21.53 1.51 -7.68
C TYR A 252 22.39 1.79 -6.44
N GLU A 253 23.66 2.17 -6.60
CA GLU A 253 24.67 2.20 -5.51
C GLU A 253 24.29 3.10 -4.33
N ASN A 254 23.86 4.32 -4.65
CA ASN A 254 23.48 5.33 -3.67
C ASN A 254 21.97 5.61 -3.64
N ALA A 255 21.18 4.76 -4.32
CA ALA A 255 19.74 5.00 -4.52
C ALA A 255 18.98 5.13 -3.20
N ASN A 256 19.29 4.29 -2.19
CA ASN A 256 18.65 4.37 -0.87
C ASN A 256 18.91 5.72 -0.18
N GLY A 257 20.18 6.18 -0.18
CA GLY A 257 20.55 7.45 0.44
C GLY A 257 19.93 8.64 -0.28
N LEU A 258 20.03 8.67 -1.61
CA LEU A 258 19.43 9.72 -2.45
C LEU A 258 17.91 9.77 -2.32
N ALA A 259 17.25 8.61 -2.25
CA ALA A 259 15.81 8.54 -2.03
C ALA A 259 15.38 9.15 -0.71
N MET A 260 16.16 8.96 0.35
CA MET A 260 15.91 9.60 1.65
C MET A 260 16.20 11.11 1.61
N ASP A 261 17.26 11.54 0.93
CA ASP A 261 17.62 12.97 0.81
C ASP A 261 16.52 13.77 0.09
N LEU A 262 16.03 13.25 -1.03
CA LEU A 262 14.94 13.86 -1.78
C LEU A 262 13.62 13.83 -0.99
N TRP A 263 13.39 12.76 -0.22
CA TRP A 263 12.23 12.70 0.67
C TRP A 263 12.29 13.75 1.78
N GLU A 264 13.45 13.96 2.42
CA GLU A 264 13.67 15.03 3.41
C GLU A 264 13.54 16.43 2.79
N ALA A 265 13.95 16.59 1.52
CA ALA A 265 13.81 17.86 0.80
C ALA A 265 12.34 18.20 0.49
N THR A 266 11.49 17.19 0.29
CA THR A 266 10.03 17.38 0.14
C THR A 266 9.36 17.55 1.51
N TYR A 267 9.77 16.76 2.50
CA TYR A 267 9.19 16.68 3.83
C TYR A 267 10.25 16.95 4.90
N PRO A 268 10.53 18.22 5.27
CA PRO A 268 11.57 18.49 6.25
C PRO A 268 11.25 17.89 7.64
N THR A 269 12.18 17.09 8.16
CA THR A 269 12.09 16.47 9.51
C THR A 269 11.93 17.50 10.64
N THR A 270 12.32 18.75 10.42
CA THR A 270 12.20 19.86 11.38
C THR A 270 10.75 20.28 11.65
N LYS A 271 9.81 19.99 10.73
CA LYS A 271 8.38 20.27 10.92
C LYS A 271 7.66 19.07 11.54
N SER A 272 7.91 17.88 11.00
CA SER A 272 7.36 16.61 11.47
C SER A 272 8.19 15.45 10.92
N ASN A 273 8.32 14.38 11.69
CA ASN A 273 8.96 13.14 11.22
C ASN A 273 7.96 12.00 10.97
N THR A 274 6.65 12.27 10.92
CA THR A 274 5.62 11.24 10.73
C THR A 274 5.76 10.43 9.45
N LEU A 275 6.20 11.07 8.35
CA LEU A 275 6.46 10.44 7.05
C LEU A 275 7.87 9.80 6.92
N HIS A 276 8.69 9.87 7.97
CA HIS A 276 10.09 9.40 7.94
C HIS A 276 10.22 8.01 8.55
N ILE A 277 9.52 7.07 7.93
CA ILE A 277 9.66 5.63 8.20
C ILE A 277 10.38 5.02 6.99
N ALA A 278 11.61 4.54 7.18
CA ALA A 278 12.44 4.04 6.09
C ALA A 278 11.98 2.65 5.65
N LEU A 279 11.77 2.47 4.36
CA LEU A 279 11.47 1.18 3.75
C LEU A 279 12.78 0.56 3.26
N THR A 280 13.24 -0.50 3.92
CA THR A 280 14.64 -0.94 3.83
C THR A 280 14.87 -2.04 2.79
N ASP A 281 13.84 -2.80 2.44
CA ASP A 281 13.96 -4.05 1.69
C ASP A 281 13.86 -3.86 0.16
N THR A 282 13.88 -2.64 -0.39
CA THR A 282 13.79 -2.48 -1.86
C THR A 282 14.90 -3.25 -2.60
N PHE A 283 16.14 -3.16 -2.11
CA PHE A 283 17.29 -3.89 -2.64
C PHE A 283 17.92 -4.85 -1.61
N SER A 284 17.13 -5.28 -0.62
CA SER A 284 17.52 -5.89 0.67
C SER A 284 17.90 -4.88 1.76
N THR A 285 17.56 -5.22 3.00
CA THR A 285 17.90 -4.46 4.20
C THR A 285 19.41 -4.35 4.40
N ASP A 286 20.17 -5.35 3.97
CA ASP A 286 21.63 -5.32 4.04
C ASP A 286 22.22 -4.28 3.07
N ALA A 287 21.68 -4.17 1.85
CA ALA A 287 22.06 -3.12 0.90
C ALA A 287 21.67 -1.71 1.40
N PHE A 288 20.49 -1.58 2.02
CA PHE A 288 20.08 -0.33 2.67
C PHE A 288 21.06 0.09 3.77
N ASN A 289 21.48 -0.87 4.60
CA ASN A 289 22.37 -0.63 5.73
C ASN A 289 23.77 -0.13 5.34
N LEU A 290 24.25 -0.41 4.12
CA LEU A 290 25.55 0.10 3.63
C LEU A 290 25.61 1.64 3.65
N ASN A 291 24.52 2.30 3.26
CA ASN A 291 24.42 3.76 3.24
C ASN A 291 23.86 4.30 4.56
N PHE A 292 22.93 3.58 5.19
CA PHE A 292 22.29 4.07 6.41
C PHE A 292 23.28 4.16 7.59
N LYS A 293 24.20 3.19 7.72
CA LYS A 293 25.16 3.14 8.84
C LYS A 293 26.20 4.26 8.84
N THR A 294 26.40 4.96 7.72
CA THR A 294 27.38 6.05 7.62
C THR A 294 26.80 7.41 8.03
N ASP A 295 25.50 7.52 8.30
CA ASP A 295 24.80 8.76 8.63
C ASP A 295 23.96 8.61 9.92
N ALA A 296 24.64 8.62 11.07
CA ALA A 296 23.99 8.54 12.39
C ALA A 296 22.97 9.67 12.62
N ALA A 297 23.25 10.87 12.11
CA ALA A 297 22.35 12.02 12.24
C ALA A 297 21.02 11.77 11.50
N ARG A 298 21.05 11.17 10.31
CA ARG A 298 19.82 10.75 9.60
C ARG A 298 19.08 9.68 10.38
N ALA A 299 19.78 8.67 10.87
CA ALA A 299 19.17 7.63 11.68
C ALA A 299 18.51 8.18 12.96
N GLU A 300 19.04 9.23 13.57
CA GLU A 300 18.42 9.95 14.69
C GLU A 300 17.15 10.71 14.29
N ARG A 301 17.15 11.41 13.15
CA ARG A 301 16.00 12.22 12.71
C ARG A 301 14.84 11.38 12.16
N TRP A 302 15.13 10.28 11.48
CA TRP A 302 14.09 9.37 10.98
C TRP A 302 13.37 8.66 12.13
N ARG A 303 12.05 8.57 12.04
CA ARG A 303 11.20 8.06 13.13
C ARG A 303 11.34 6.55 13.32
N GLY A 304 11.66 5.80 12.27
CA GLY A 304 11.69 4.35 12.33
C GLY A 304 11.91 3.67 11.00
N LEU A 305 11.68 2.36 10.99
CA LEU A 305 11.82 1.48 9.83
C LEU A 305 10.48 0.78 9.56
N ARG A 306 10.26 0.38 8.30
CA ARG A 306 9.12 -0.45 7.89
C ARG A 306 9.63 -1.80 7.40
N GLN A 307 9.09 -2.87 7.98
CA GLN A 307 9.32 -4.25 7.60
C GLN A 307 8.20 -4.71 6.65
N ASP A 308 8.57 -5.09 5.43
CA ASP A 308 7.62 -5.43 4.34
C ASP A 308 7.99 -6.73 3.59
N SER A 309 9.05 -7.43 4.01
CA SER A 309 9.41 -8.79 3.55
C SER A 309 10.44 -9.45 4.49
N GLY A 310 10.73 -10.74 4.28
CA GLY A 310 11.67 -11.52 5.10
C GLY A 310 11.12 -11.91 6.48
N ASP A 311 11.94 -12.59 7.30
CA ASP A 311 11.55 -12.92 8.66
C ASP A 311 11.51 -11.65 9.55
N PRO A 312 10.34 -11.27 10.07
CA PRO A 312 10.21 -10.08 10.91
C PRO A 312 10.98 -10.16 12.23
N LEU A 313 11.26 -11.35 12.78
CA LEU A 313 12.06 -11.51 13.99
C LEU A 313 13.56 -11.25 13.71
N GLU A 314 14.06 -11.77 12.59
CA GLU A 314 15.42 -11.45 12.13
C GLU A 314 15.54 -9.96 11.82
N PHE A 315 14.52 -9.36 11.22
CA PHE A 315 14.48 -7.92 10.97
C PHE A 315 14.61 -7.10 12.26
N ILE A 316 13.88 -7.44 13.32
CA ILE A 316 13.99 -6.77 14.63
C ILE A 316 15.43 -6.84 15.16
N ALA A 317 16.05 -8.02 15.11
CA ALA A 317 17.42 -8.22 15.58
C ALA A 317 18.43 -7.40 14.74
N LYS A 318 18.30 -7.42 13.40
CA LYS A 318 19.12 -6.61 12.49
C LYS A 318 18.95 -5.12 12.72
N ALA A 319 17.71 -4.63 12.88
CA ALA A 319 17.41 -3.23 13.16
C ALA A 319 18.06 -2.76 14.46
N ARG A 320 17.94 -3.57 15.53
CA ARG A 320 18.58 -3.29 16.82
C ARG A 320 20.10 -3.16 16.68
N ALA A 321 20.73 -4.17 16.08
CA ALA A 321 22.17 -4.18 15.88
C ALA A 321 22.64 -2.98 15.03
N THR A 322 21.89 -2.60 14.00
CA THR A 322 22.20 -1.42 13.19
C THR A 322 22.19 -0.14 14.03
N TYR A 323 21.13 0.13 14.80
CA TYR A 323 21.09 1.33 15.64
C TYR A 323 22.14 1.32 16.76
N GLU A 324 22.37 0.18 17.41
CA GLU A 324 23.40 0.03 18.45
C GLU A 324 24.80 0.33 17.89
N ASN A 325 25.13 -0.20 16.70
CA ASN A 325 26.41 0.07 16.02
C ASN A 325 26.59 1.55 15.66
N MET A 326 25.49 2.27 15.42
CA MET A 326 25.50 3.70 15.09
C MET A 326 25.48 4.60 16.33
N GLY A 327 25.34 4.04 17.54
CA GLY A 327 25.19 4.80 18.78
C GLY A 327 23.86 5.56 18.89
N VAL A 328 22.83 5.14 18.16
CA VAL A 328 21.52 5.82 18.12
C VAL A 328 20.57 5.21 19.14
N GLU A 329 19.89 6.06 19.92
CA GLU A 329 18.86 5.64 20.88
C GLU A 329 17.63 5.04 20.16
N TYR A 330 17.60 3.71 20.08
CA TYR A 330 16.60 2.97 19.32
C TYR A 330 15.28 2.76 20.07
N ARG A 331 15.22 2.96 21.40
CA ARG A 331 13.99 2.73 22.17
C ARG A 331 12.87 3.72 21.87
N LYS A 332 13.21 4.82 21.18
CA LYS A 332 12.27 5.81 20.66
C LYS A 332 11.89 5.54 19.21
N LYS A 333 12.50 4.55 18.55
CA LYS A 333 12.28 4.22 17.14
C LYS A 333 11.09 3.29 16.99
N VAL A 334 10.38 3.48 15.88
CA VAL A 334 9.22 2.66 15.51
C VAL A 334 9.65 1.59 14.51
N ILE A 335 9.14 0.37 14.66
CA ILE A 335 9.11 -0.61 13.57
C ILE A 335 7.66 -0.76 13.13
N VAL A 336 7.40 -0.42 11.87
CA VAL A 336 6.10 -0.64 11.22
C VAL A 336 6.13 -1.99 10.52
N PHE A 337 5.36 -2.97 11.00
CA PHE A 337 5.18 -4.25 10.32
C PHE A 337 3.99 -4.14 9.37
N SER A 338 4.15 -4.57 8.11
CA SER A 338 3.08 -4.49 7.11
C SER A 338 2.99 -5.68 6.16
N ASP A 339 3.87 -6.67 6.29
CA ASP A 339 3.83 -7.86 5.45
C ASP A 339 2.74 -8.83 5.93
N SER A 340 1.64 -8.87 5.19
CA SER A 340 0.64 -9.95 5.22
C SER A 340 0.15 -10.35 6.63
N LEU A 341 -0.04 -9.35 7.50
CA LEU A 341 -0.38 -9.56 8.91
C LEU A 341 -1.79 -10.13 9.12
N ASP A 342 -1.90 -11.03 10.10
CA ASP A 342 -3.15 -11.41 10.78
C ASP A 342 -3.08 -11.05 12.28
N VAL A 343 -4.12 -11.42 13.06
CA VAL A 343 -4.14 -11.14 14.50
C VAL A 343 -3.03 -11.85 15.24
N GLU A 344 -2.81 -13.15 14.98
CA GLU A 344 -1.84 -13.94 15.75
C GLU A 344 -0.41 -13.46 15.50
N LEU A 345 -0.08 -13.19 14.24
CA LEU A 345 1.22 -12.68 13.86
C LEU A 345 1.47 -11.29 14.45
N ALA A 346 0.47 -10.38 14.39
CA ALA A 346 0.61 -9.06 15.00
C ALA A 346 0.84 -9.13 16.52
N VAL A 347 0.14 -10.02 17.23
CA VAL A 347 0.33 -10.23 18.67
C VAL A 347 1.71 -10.79 18.97
N LYS A 348 2.15 -11.80 18.22
CA LYS A 348 3.50 -12.37 18.37
C LYS A 348 4.59 -11.31 18.15
N LEU A 349 4.44 -10.49 17.12
CA LEU A 349 5.40 -9.45 16.80
C LEU A 349 5.37 -8.27 17.79
N GLN A 350 4.20 -7.96 18.37
CA GLN A 350 4.10 -6.99 19.45
C GLN A 350 4.89 -7.42 20.68
N GLN A 351 4.87 -8.71 21.03
CA GLN A 351 5.71 -9.24 22.11
C GLN A 351 7.21 -9.12 21.76
N ALA A 352 7.60 -9.57 20.57
CA ALA A 352 9.01 -9.55 20.14
C ALA A 352 9.60 -8.12 20.04
N VAL A 353 8.83 -7.16 19.53
CA VAL A 353 9.28 -5.78 19.38
C VAL A 353 9.41 -5.08 20.74
N ASP A 354 8.56 -5.42 21.70
CA ASP A 354 8.64 -4.94 23.09
C ASP A 354 9.86 -5.50 23.82
N GLU A 355 10.11 -6.81 23.69
CA GLU A 355 11.31 -7.46 24.25
C GLU A 355 12.60 -6.88 23.68
N ALA A 356 12.59 -6.55 22.39
CA ALA A 356 13.70 -5.88 21.73
C ALA A 356 13.84 -4.39 22.12
N GLY A 357 12.82 -3.79 22.73
CA GLY A 357 12.83 -2.42 23.24
C GLY A 357 12.40 -1.35 22.23
N PHE A 358 11.80 -1.72 21.10
CA PHE A 358 11.28 -0.81 20.08
C PHE A 358 9.80 -0.46 20.31
N ILE A 359 9.30 0.55 19.58
CA ILE A 359 7.86 0.81 19.48
C ILE A 359 7.30 0.04 18.28
N GLY A 360 6.36 -0.87 18.52
CA GLY A 360 5.63 -1.59 17.46
C GLY A 360 4.46 -0.79 16.87
N ALA A 361 4.31 -0.85 15.55
CA ALA A 361 3.12 -0.40 14.84
C ALA A 361 2.79 -1.37 13.69
N PHE A 362 1.50 -1.56 13.39
CA PHE A 362 1.05 -2.64 12.51
C PHE A 362 0.11 -2.14 11.43
N GLY A 363 0.48 -2.28 10.17
CA GLY A 363 -0.37 -1.99 9.01
C GLY A 363 -1.05 -3.26 8.51
N ILE A 364 -2.34 -3.43 8.80
CA ILE A 364 -3.06 -4.67 8.48
C ILE A 364 -3.97 -4.41 7.27
N GLY A 365 -3.69 -5.10 6.16
CA GLY A 365 -4.36 -4.88 4.88
C GLY A 365 -5.47 -5.89 4.58
N THR A 366 -5.21 -6.78 3.61
CA THR A 366 -6.17 -7.75 3.06
C THR A 366 -6.88 -8.60 4.12
N PHE A 367 -6.21 -8.92 5.22
CA PHE A 367 -6.81 -9.67 6.34
C PHE A 367 -8.00 -8.95 7.00
N LEU A 368 -8.05 -7.62 6.92
CA LEU A 368 -9.20 -6.85 7.39
C LEU A 368 -10.26 -6.72 6.28
N THR A 369 -9.87 -6.25 5.10
CA THR A 369 -10.83 -5.80 4.07
C THR A 369 -11.29 -6.87 3.08
N ASN A 370 -10.73 -8.07 3.15
CA ASN A 370 -11.04 -9.18 2.24
C ASN A 370 -10.96 -10.53 2.96
N ASP A 371 -11.65 -10.65 4.09
CA ASP A 371 -11.75 -11.91 4.84
C ASP A 371 -13.19 -12.40 4.88
N TYR A 372 -13.55 -13.23 3.90
CA TYR A 372 -14.90 -13.78 3.77
C TYR A 372 -14.85 -15.29 3.60
N ASN A 373 -15.90 -15.94 4.07
CA ASN A 373 -16.18 -17.35 3.82
C ASN A 373 -17.22 -17.48 2.71
N ARG A 374 -17.19 -18.62 2.03
CA ARG A 374 -18.16 -18.96 1.02
C ARG A 374 -19.49 -19.34 1.66
N THR A 375 -20.58 -18.91 1.06
CA THR A 375 -21.94 -19.21 1.53
C THR A 375 -22.37 -20.65 1.28
N ASP A 376 -21.76 -21.33 0.31
CA ASP A 376 -22.10 -22.71 -0.07
C ASP A 376 -21.51 -23.76 0.87
N ASN A 377 -20.28 -23.57 1.35
CA ASN A 377 -19.53 -24.59 2.10
C ASN A 377 -18.76 -24.06 3.32
N GLY A 378 -18.81 -22.74 3.59
CA GLY A 378 -18.13 -22.11 4.72
C GLY A 378 -16.60 -22.03 4.61
N GLN A 379 -15.98 -22.52 3.53
CA GLN A 379 -14.54 -22.39 3.30
C GLN A 379 -14.17 -20.94 2.99
N ARG A 380 -12.90 -20.58 3.15
CA ARG A 380 -12.41 -19.22 2.85
C ARG A 380 -12.57 -18.91 1.35
N SER A 381 -13.25 -17.81 1.01
CA SER A 381 -13.21 -17.21 -0.34
C SER A 381 -11.93 -16.41 -0.47
N GLN A 382 -10.99 -16.91 -1.29
CA GLN A 382 -9.64 -16.36 -1.39
C GLN A 382 -9.65 -14.97 -2.06
N PRO A 383 -8.92 -13.98 -1.50
CA PRO A 383 -8.68 -12.71 -2.16
C PRO A 383 -7.84 -12.86 -3.43
N LEU A 384 -8.01 -11.97 -4.40
CA LEU A 384 -7.09 -11.87 -5.54
C LEU A 384 -5.68 -11.49 -5.08
N ASN A 385 -4.69 -12.29 -5.49
CA ASN A 385 -3.27 -11.98 -5.26
C ASN A 385 -2.70 -11.19 -6.43
N MET A 386 -2.96 -9.88 -6.43
CA MET A 386 -2.58 -8.98 -7.53
C MET A 386 -1.70 -7.82 -7.08
N VAL A 387 -0.93 -7.27 -8.03
CA VAL A 387 -0.09 -6.08 -7.84
C VAL A 387 -0.09 -5.23 -9.11
N ILE A 388 0.08 -3.92 -8.96
CA ILE A 388 0.55 -3.02 -10.02
C ILE A 388 1.90 -2.48 -9.56
N LYS A 389 2.93 -2.61 -10.39
CA LYS A 389 4.30 -2.19 -10.05
C LYS A 389 4.89 -1.32 -11.15
N VAL A 390 5.72 -0.35 -10.77
CA VAL A 390 6.57 0.36 -11.72
C VAL A 390 7.52 -0.65 -12.36
N ALA A 391 7.47 -0.73 -13.68
CA ALA A 391 8.23 -1.67 -14.49
C ALA A 391 9.35 -0.97 -15.26
N LEU A 392 9.09 0.25 -15.78
CA LEU A 392 10.08 1.06 -16.51
C LEU A 392 10.03 2.50 -16.01
N VAL A 393 11.19 3.17 -15.97
CA VAL A 393 11.35 4.61 -15.72
C VAL A 393 12.33 5.15 -16.76
N GLU A 394 11.92 6.09 -17.60
CA GLU A 394 12.71 6.57 -18.77
C GLU A 394 13.23 5.42 -19.65
N GLY A 395 12.42 4.37 -19.81
CA GLY A 395 12.80 3.16 -20.55
C GLY A 395 13.76 2.22 -19.82
N VAL A 396 14.26 2.58 -18.64
CA VAL A 396 15.13 1.73 -17.80
C VAL A 396 14.28 0.79 -16.94
N PRO A 397 14.53 -0.54 -16.95
CA PRO A 397 13.79 -1.46 -16.11
C PRO A 397 13.99 -1.24 -14.62
N CYS A 398 12.88 -1.27 -13.89
CA CYS A 398 12.85 -1.24 -12.43
C CYS A 398 12.81 -2.65 -11.85
N VAL A 399 13.46 -2.83 -10.71
CA VAL A 399 13.53 -4.11 -10.02
C VAL A 399 13.38 -3.95 -8.51
N LYS A 400 12.87 -4.97 -7.83
CA LYS A 400 12.85 -5.10 -6.36
C LYS A 400 13.50 -6.43 -6.00
N ILE A 401 14.45 -6.43 -5.06
CA ILE A 401 15.07 -7.64 -4.52
C ILE A 401 14.23 -8.19 -3.35
N SER A 402 13.80 -7.35 -2.39
CA SER A 402 13.21 -7.78 -1.11
C SER A 402 14.21 -8.50 -0.18
N ASP A 403 13.82 -8.75 1.06
CA ASP A 403 14.57 -9.63 1.97
C ASP A 403 14.17 -11.11 1.78
N ASP A 404 13.09 -11.40 1.06
CA ASP A 404 12.80 -12.73 0.51
C ASP A 404 13.59 -12.92 -0.79
N ILE A 405 14.81 -13.46 -0.69
CA ILE A 405 15.77 -13.53 -1.81
C ILE A 405 15.22 -14.28 -3.04
N GLU A 406 14.28 -15.20 -2.84
CA GLU A 406 13.60 -15.97 -3.90
C GLU A 406 12.46 -15.19 -4.59
N LYS A 407 11.94 -14.11 -3.98
CA LYS A 407 10.75 -13.37 -4.46
C LYS A 407 11.09 -12.04 -5.14
N ASN A 408 12.16 -12.00 -5.92
CA ASN A 408 12.54 -10.80 -6.66
C ASN A 408 11.51 -10.48 -7.77
N THR A 409 11.39 -9.20 -8.13
CA THR A 409 10.55 -8.80 -9.26
C THR A 409 11.29 -7.85 -10.19
N GLY A 410 11.10 -8.04 -11.49
CA GLY A 410 11.74 -7.26 -12.56
C GLY A 410 12.58 -8.17 -13.46
N ASP A 411 13.43 -7.55 -14.28
CA ASP A 411 14.31 -8.27 -15.21
C ASP A 411 15.33 -9.16 -14.45
N PRO A 412 15.42 -10.48 -14.74
CA PRO A 412 16.30 -11.39 -14.03
C PRO A 412 17.80 -11.07 -14.14
N GLU A 413 18.24 -10.53 -15.29
CA GLU A 413 19.64 -10.17 -15.49
C GLU A 413 20.02 -8.98 -14.61
N ILE A 414 19.17 -7.95 -14.58
CA ILE A 414 19.36 -6.76 -13.73
C ILE A 414 19.29 -7.15 -12.25
N VAL A 415 18.36 -8.03 -11.87
CA VAL A 415 18.29 -8.58 -10.50
C VAL A 415 19.62 -9.24 -10.10
N ASN A 416 20.18 -10.09 -10.95
CA ASN A 416 21.45 -10.76 -10.67
C ASN A 416 22.63 -9.78 -10.59
N GLN A 417 22.68 -8.77 -11.46
CA GLN A 417 23.69 -7.72 -11.40
C GLN A 417 23.64 -6.96 -10.08
N ILE A 418 22.45 -6.63 -9.58
CA ILE A 418 22.27 -5.93 -8.30
C ILE A 418 22.63 -6.82 -7.12
N LYS A 419 22.25 -8.11 -7.15
CA LYS A 419 22.66 -9.07 -6.11
C LYS A 419 24.17 -9.15 -6.03
N GLN A 420 24.87 -9.29 -7.15
CA GLN A 420 26.33 -9.29 -7.20
C GLN A 420 26.92 -7.97 -6.68
N LYS A 421 26.36 -6.83 -7.10
CA LYS A 421 26.82 -5.50 -6.68
C LYS A 421 26.75 -5.30 -5.17
N PHE A 422 25.70 -5.80 -4.52
CA PHE A 422 25.52 -5.68 -3.08
C PHE A 422 26.01 -6.90 -2.28
N GLY A 423 26.64 -7.88 -2.94
CA GLY A 423 27.12 -9.10 -2.28
C GLY A 423 26.01 -9.98 -1.69
N ILE A 424 24.79 -9.89 -2.23
CA ILE A 424 23.63 -10.67 -1.79
C ILE A 424 23.78 -12.09 -2.34
N THR A 425 23.90 -13.06 -1.45
CA THR A 425 24.08 -14.47 -1.84
C THR A 425 22.74 -15.02 -2.37
N THR A 426 22.79 -15.65 -3.55
CA THR A 426 21.63 -16.26 -4.22
C THR A 426 21.26 -17.60 -3.64
#